data_AF-A0A2N6A402-F1
#
_entry.id   AF-A0A2N6A402-F1
#
_cell.length_a   1.000
_cell.length_b   1.000
_cell.length_c   1.000
_cell.angle_alpha   90.00
_cell.angle_beta   90.00
_cell.angle_gamma   90.00
#
_symmetry.space_group_name_H-M   'P 1'
#
loop_
_entity.id
_entity.type
_entity.pdbx_description
1 polymer ?
#
loop_
_entity_poly.entity_id
_entity_poly.type
_entity_poly.pdbx_seq_one_letter_code
_entity_poly.pdbx_strand_id
1 'polypeptide(L)'
;MLLKKTKHIEGQDGSQYYETSEVWVADFGQDHSDISKELHEEVLKLKPLAPKNFSWMLTALILLVIIVSSELAIRYIAGISFWSENILYWTTWVWRLILVALWLLLANMKWRLPSEKMFASTFSAFVIGVLIMAIIKIVYIKSAWTWLNLFVEPIWMAFIVALLGSLFSKLNKNKINI
;
A
#
# COMPACT_ATOMS: atom_id res chain seq x y z
N MET A 1 -23.78 -29.95 2.62
CA MET A 1 -23.19 -29.65 1.27
C MET A 1 -21.82 -29.00 1.44
N LEU A 2 -20.77 -29.50 0.76
CA LEU A 2 -19.37 -29.09 0.98
C LEU A 2 -18.91 -28.05 -0.05
N LEU A 3 -18.33 -26.92 0.40
CA LEU A 3 -17.65 -25.96 -0.48
C LEU A 3 -16.14 -25.99 -0.20
N LYS A 4 -15.41 -26.71 -1.06
CA LYS A 4 -13.95 -26.85 -0.99
C LYS A 4 -13.28 -25.73 -1.79
N LYS A 5 -12.43 -24.93 -1.16
CA LYS A 5 -11.49 -24.07 -1.87
C LYS A 5 -10.08 -24.29 -1.32
N THR A 6 -9.30 -25.06 -2.05
CA THR A 6 -7.89 -25.34 -1.76
C THR A 6 -7.03 -24.18 -2.22
N LYS A 7 -6.10 -23.73 -1.37
CA LYS A 7 -5.05 -22.77 -1.74
C LYS A 7 -3.70 -23.38 -1.39
N HIS A 8 -2.80 -23.45 -2.37
CA HIS A 8 -1.44 -23.95 -2.17
C HIS A 8 -0.55 -22.86 -1.56
N ILE A 9 0.19 -23.21 -0.52
CA ILE A 9 1.30 -22.42 0.02
C ILE A 9 2.49 -23.37 0.19
N GLU A 10 3.64 -22.97 -0.31
CA GLU A 10 4.88 -23.76 -0.31
C GLU A 10 5.70 -23.40 0.94
N GLY A 11 6.01 -24.39 1.78
CA GLY A 11 6.77 -24.20 3.01
C GLY A 11 8.28 -24.11 2.74
N GLN A 12 9.01 -23.36 3.57
CA GLN A 12 10.46 -23.13 3.45
C GLN A 12 11.36 -24.37 3.64
N ASP A 13 10.77 -25.54 3.92
CA ASP A 13 11.45 -26.85 4.02
C ASP A 13 11.07 -27.83 2.88
N GLY A 14 10.44 -27.33 1.80
CA GLY A 14 10.01 -28.16 0.67
C GLY A 14 8.80 -29.06 0.97
N SER A 15 8.21 -28.97 2.16
CA SER A 15 6.98 -29.67 2.53
C SER A 15 5.75 -28.84 2.15
N GLN A 16 4.84 -29.46 1.38
CA GLN A 16 3.54 -28.89 1.04
C GLN A 16 2.58 -29.11 2.20
N TYR A 17 2.23 -28.05 2.92
CA TYR A 17 1.18 -28.09 3.94
C TYR A 17 -0.15 -27.65 3.32
N TYR A 18 -1.18 -28.48 3.47
CA TYR A 18 -2.56 -28.12 3.19
C TYR A 18 -3.17 -27.51 4.46
N GLU A 19 -3.22 -26.19 4.54
CA GLU A 19 -4.00 -25.53 5.59
C GLU A 19 -5.48 -25.58 5.18
N THR A 20 -6.16 -26.65 5.60
CA THR A 20 -7.60 -26.78 5.46
C THR A 20 -8.27 -25.96 6.55
N SER A 21 -8.73 -24.75 6.23
CA SER A 21 -9.73 -24.06 7.06
C SER A 21 -11.08 -24.77 6.88
N GLU A 22 -11.18 -26.00 7.36
CA GLU A 22 -12.41 -26.77 7.38
C GLU A 22 -13.33 -26.23 8.47
N VAL A 23 -14.36 -25.51 8.07
CA VAL A 23 -15.48 -25.17 8.96
C VAL A 23 -16.46 -26.33 8.89
N TRP A 24 -16.44 -27.17 9.91
CA TRP A 24 -17.36 -28.30 10.06
C TRP A 24 -18.72 -27.78 10.54
N VAL A 25 -19.66 -27.62 9.63
CA VAL A 25 -21.07 -27.41 9.99
C VAL A 25 -21.74 -28.78 10.02
N ALA A 26 -22.03 -29.28 11.22
CA ALA A 26 -22.77 -30.51 11.39
C ALA A 26 -24.22 -30.30 10.94
N ASP A 27 -24.61 -31.03 9.90
CA ASP A 27 -25.98 -31.05 9.37
C ASP A 27 -26.82 -31.99 10.24
N PHE A 28 -27.24 -31.50 11.41
CA PHE A 28 -28.23 -32.20 12.24
C PHE A 28 -29.59 -31.95 11.62
N GLY A 29 -29.99 -32.81 10.69
CA GLY A 29 -31.26 -32.68 9.96
C GLY A 29 -32.44 -32.44 10.90
N GLN A 30 -32.94 -31.21 10.94
CA GLN A 30 -34.17 -30.81 11.63
C GLN A 30 -34.81 -29.62 10.92
N ASP A 31 -36.14 -29.69 10.79
CA ASP A 31 -37.09 -28.74 10.18
C ASP A 31 -37.13 -27.34 10.83
N HIS A 32 -35.98 -26.69 11.02
CA HIS A 32 -35.87 -25.35 11.59
C HIS A 32 -35.23 -24.40 10.57
N SER A 33 -36.04 -24.02 9.59
CA SER A 33 -35.66 -23.09 8.51
C SER A 33 -35.30 -21.68 9.01
N ASP A 34 -35.68 -21.32 10.24
CA ASP A 34 -35.39 -20.01 10.82
C ASP A 34 -34.07 -20.00 11.62
N ILE A 35 -33.79 -21.04 12.41
CA ILE A 35 -32.53 -21.18 13.16
C ILE A 35 -31.35 -21.38 12.20
N SER A 36 -31.55 -22.17 11.15
CA SER A 36 -30.54 -22.37 10.12
C SER A 36 -30.22 -21.09 9.36
N LYS A 37 -31.19 -20.19 9.15
CA LYS A 37 -30.96 -18.86 8.54
C LYS A 37 -30.21 -17.92 9.47
N GLU A 38 -30.59 -17.85 10.76
CA GLU A 38 -29.85 -17.05 11.75
C GLU A 38 -28.41 -17.53 11.89
N LEU A 39 -28.19 -18.86 11.99
CA LEU A 39 -26.85 -19.43 12.04
C LEU A 39 -26.07 -19.16 10.74
N HIS A 40 -26.73 -19.19 9.58
CA HIS A 40 -26.10 -18.86 8.31
C HIS A 40 -25.70 -17.38 8.23
N GLU A 41 -26.50 -16.47 8.79
CA GLU A 41 -26.15 -15.05 8.88
C GLU A 41 -24.98 -14.80 9.83
N GLU A 42 -24.92 -15.49 10.97
CA GLU A 42 -23.78 -15.40 11.89
C GLU A 42 -22.50 -15.99 11.28
N VAL A 43 -22.60 -17.12 10.57
CA VAL A 43 -21.48 -17.71 9.83
C VAL A 43 -21.05 -16.83 8.65
N LEU A 44 -21.97 -16.13 7.99
CA LEU A 44 -21.66 -15.15 6.94
C LEU A 44 -20.92 -13.93 7.49
N LYS A 45 -21.23 -13.48 8.71
CA LYS A 45 -20.47 -12.42 9.42
C LYS A 45 -19.04 -12.87 9.76
N LEU A 46 -18.87 -14.17 10.05
CA LEU A 46 -17.56 -14.78 10.34
C LEU A 46 -16.76 -15.12 9.07
N LYS A 47 -17.36 -15.06 7.88
CA LYS A 47 -16.66 -15.32 6.63
C LYS A 47 -15.57 -14.27 6.44
N PRO A 48 -14.28 -14.65 6.31
CA PRO A 48 -13.22 -13.69 6.07
C PRO A 48 -13.56 -12.91 4.80
N LEU A 49 -13.83 -11.61 4.97
CA LEU A 49 -14.09 -10.68 3.88
C LEU A 49 -12.94 -10.82 2.88
N ALA A 50 -13.24 -11.43 1.74
CA ALA A 50 -12.24 -11.75 0.74
C ALA A 50 -11.46 -10.48 0.39
N PRO A 51 -10.12 -10.55 0.30
CA PRO A 51 -9.35 -9.41 -0.16
C PRO A 51 -9.92 -9.00 -1.52
N LYS A 52 -10.34 -7.74 -1.65
CA LYS A 52 -10.67 -7.21 -2.97
C LYS A 52 -9.40 -7.37 -3.79
N ASN A 53 -9.43 -8.22 -4.82
CA ASN A 53 -8.33 -8.41 -5.77
C ASN A 53 -8.16 -7.15 -6.63
N PHE A 54 -7.92 -6.02 -5.99
CA PHE A 54 -7.68 -4.76 -6.65
C PHE A 54 -6.32 -4.85 -7.36
N SER A 55 -6.26 -4.44 -8.62
CA SER A 55 -5.02 -4.48 -9.40
C SER A 55 -3.99 -3.55 -8.74
N TRP A 56 -2.98 -4.16 -8.12
CA TRP A 56 -1.89 -3.44 -7.44
C TRP A 56 -1.10 -2.55 -8.42
N MET A 57 -1.04 -2.95 -9.69
CA MET A 57 -0.39 -2.17 -10.75
C MET A 57 -1.18 -0.91 -11.10
N LEU A 58 -2.51 -1.02 -11.26
CA LEU A 58 -3.38 0.13 -11.47
C LEU A 58 -3.32 1.11 -10.28
N THR A 59 -3.18 0.55 -9.08
CA THR A 59 -2.99 1.32 -7.86
C THR A 59 -1.69 2.13 -7.87
N ALA A 60 -0.57 1.47 -8.21
CA ALA A 60 0.73 2.11 -8.31
C ALA A 60 0.71 3.23 -9.37
N LEU A 61 0.03 2.99 -10.49
CA LEU A 61 -0.14 3.99 -11.56
C LEU A 61 -0.90 5.23 -11.06
N ILE A 62 -2.04 5.04 -10.38
CA ILE A 62 -2.82 6.16 -9.82
C ILE A 62 -1.97 6.93 -8.81
N LEU A 63 -1.28 6.22 -7.92
CA LEU A 63 -0.42 6.84 -6.92
C LEU A 63 0.70 7.66 -7.58
N LEU A 64 1.32 7.13 -8.63
CA LEU A 64 2.35 7.82 -9.39
C LEU A 64 1.82 9.11 -10.03
N VAL A 65 0.63 9.07 -10.65
CA VAL A 65 -0.01 10.27 -11.22
C VAL A 65 -0.27 11.33 -10.13
N ILE A 66 -0.74 10.91 -8.96
CA ILE A 66 -0.96 11.83 -7.82
C ILE A 66 0.36 12.44 -7.35
N ILE A 67 1.42 11.65 -7.22
CA ILE A 67 2.75 12.13 -6.80
C ILE A 67 3.26 13.20 -7.79
N VAL A 68 3.28 12.88 -9.08
CA VAL A 68 3.83 13.77 -10.11
C VAL A 68 2.98 15.05 -10.23
N SER A 69 1.65 14.92 -10.31
CA SER A 69 0.76 16.08 -10.44
C SER A 69 0.81 17.00 -9.23
N SER A 70 0.83 16.46 -8.00
CA SER A 70 0.92 17.27 -6.79
C SER A 70 2.28 17.97 -6.63
N GLU A 71 3.39 17.30 -6.97
CA GLU A 71 4.72 17.94 -6.92
C GLU A 71 4.85 19.05 -7.98
N LEU A 72 4.30 18.86 -9.18
CA LEU A 72 4.22 19.91 -10.18
C LEU A 72 3.35 21.10 -9.70
N ALA A 73 2.22 20.82 -9.05
CA ALA A 73 1.37 21.87 -8.49
C ALA A 73 2.10 22.67 -7.40
N ILE A 74 2.84 22.02 -6.50
CA ILE A 74 3.67 22.70 -5.49
C ILE A 74 4.71 23.59 -6.16
N ARG A 75 5.39 23.11 -7.21
CA ARG A 75 6.37 23.91 -7.97
C ARG A 75 5.73 25.12 -8.64
N TYR A 76 4.54 24.94 -9.22
CA TYR A 76 3.80 26.03 -9.84
C TYR A 76 3.43 27.11 -8.81
N ILE A 77 2.89 26.71 -7.65
CA ILE A 77 2.55 27.62 -6.55
C ILE A 77 3.79 28.34 -6.02
N ALA A 78 4.90 27.61 -5.85
CA ALA A 78 6.17 28.16 -5.40
C ALA A 78 6.73 29.20 -6.40
N GLY A 79 6.54 28.99 -7.70
CA GLY A 79 6.91 29.94 -8.75
C GLY A 79 6.08 31.22 -8.69
N ILE A 80 4.77 31.12 -8.45
CA ILE A 80 3.89 32.30 -8.28
C ILE A 80 4.19 33.06 -6.99
N SER A 81 4.50 32.32 -5.93
CA SER A 81 4.68 32.87 -4.58
C SER A 81 6.13 33.27 -4.27
N PHE A 82 7.02 33.21 -5.27
CA PHE A 82 8.46 33.52 -5.15
C PHE A 82 9.13 32.83 -3.96
N TRP A 83 8.83 31.55 -3.74
CA TRP A 83 9.46 30.80 -2.65
C TRP A 83 10.97 30.64 -2.90
N SER A 84 11.76 30.77 -1.83
CA SER A 84 13.18 30.42 -1.90
C SER A 84 13.37 28.92 -2.17
N GLU A 85 14.49 28.55 -2.78
CA GLU A 85 14.82 27.15 -3.08
C GLU A 85 14.80 26.26 -1.82
N ASN A 86 15.23 26.81 -0.68
CA ASN A 86 15.21 26.12 0.61
C ASN A 86 13.78 25.81 1.07
N ILE A 87 12.85 26.77 0.96
CA ILE A 87 11.44 26.57 1.33
C ILE A 87 10.81 25.53 0.42
N LEU A 88 11.08 25.59 -0.89
CA LEU A 88 10.57 24.61 -1.86
C LEU A 88 11.10 23.19 -1.55
N TYR A 89 12.38 23.06 -1.22
CA TYR A 89 13.00 21.79 -0.85
C TYR A 89 12.32 21.17 0.36
N TRP A 90 12.24 21.90 1.48
CA TRP A 90 11.63 21.40 2.71
C TRP A 90 10.14 21.11 2.55
N THR A 91 9.40 21.97 1.87
CA THR A 91 7.96 21.77 1.64
C THR A 91 7.71 20.52 0.80
N THR A 92 8.54 20.27 -0.22
CA THR A 92 8.43 19.06 -1.05
C THR A 92 8.70 17.79 -0.22
N TRP A 93 9.69 17.81 0.67
CA TRP A 93 9.98 16.69 1.57
C TRP A 93 8.85 16.43 2.57
N VAL A 94 8.35 17.49 3.22
CA VAL A 94 7.22 17.40 4.15
C VAL A 94 5.98 16.85 3.43
N TRP A 95 5.69 17.35 2.22
CA TRP A 95 4.60 16.84 1.39
C TRP A 95 4.76 15.35 1.08
N ARG A 96 5.95 14.91 0.65
CA ARG A 96 6.23 13.49 0.36
C ARG A 96 5.99 12.60 1.59
N LEU A 97 6.43 13.04 2.78
CA LEU A 97 6.19 12.31 4.03
C LEU A 97 4.70 12.20 4.35
N ILE A 98 3.96 13.30 4.22
CA ILE A 98 2.51 13.31 4.41
C ILE A 98 1.83 12.36 3.42
N LEU A 99 2.23 12.38 2.15
CA LEU A 99 1.63 11.53 1.12
C LEU A 99 1.88 10.04 1.38
N VAL A 100 3.10 9.66 1.79
CA VAL A 100 3.40 8.27 2.18
C VAL A 100 2.54 7.87 3.37
N ALA A 101 2.47 8.70 4.42
CA ALA A 101 1.69 8.41 5.62
C ALA A 101 0.18 8.24 5.30
N LEU A 102 -0.40 9.18 4.54
CA LEU A 102 -1.79 9.12 4.09
C LEU A 102 -2.06 7.86 3.25
N TRP A 103 -1.14 7.52 2.36
CA TRP A 103 -1.26 6.33 1.53
C TRP A 103 -1.24 5.05 2.36
N LEU A 104 -0.31 4.94 3.30
CA LEU A 104 -0.23 3.78 4.21
C LEU A 104 -1.50 3.63 5.05
N LEU A 105 -2.07 4.74 5.55
CA LEU A 105 -3.34 4.75 6.27
C LEU A 105 -4.51 4.28 5.40
N LEU A 106 -4.66 4.85 4.20
CA LEU A 106 -5.73 4.52 3.26
C LEU A 106 -5.71 3.04 2.85
N ALA A 107 -4.52 2.54 2.51
CA ALA A 107 -4.36 1.17 2.06
C ALA A 107 -4.65 0.15 3.17
N ASN A 108 -4.36 0.47 4.43
CA ASN A 108 -4.72 -0.37 5.57
C ASN A 108 -6.23 -0.35 5.86
N MET A 109 -6.84 0.85 5.90
CA MET A 109 -8.24 0.97 6.32
C MET A 109 -9.22 0.44 5.27
N LYS A 110 -8.99 0.75 3.99
CA LYS A 110 -10.04 0.61 2.97
C LYS A 110 -9.84 -0.60 2.07
N TRP A 111 -8.59 -0.99 1.80
CA TRP A 111 -8.29 -1.88 0.68
C TRP A 111 -7.89 -3.29 1.10
N ARG A 112 -7.52 -3.49 2.39
CA ARG A 112 -7.10 -4.80 2.94
C ARG A 112 -6.15 -5.55 2.00
N LEU A 113 -5.26 -4.80 1.35
CA LEU A 113 -4.28 -5.37 0.44
C LEU A 113 -3.27 -6.17 1.27
N PRO A 114 -2.74 -7.28 0.73
CA PRO A 114 -1.59 -7.94 1.34
C PRO A 114 -0.46 -6.91 1.52
N SER A 115 0.11 -6.87 2.73
CA SER A 115 1.13 -5.89 3.13
C SER A 115 2.30 -5.83 2.14
N GLU A 116 2.70 -6.97 1.60
CA GLU A 116 3.77 -7.09 0.58
C GLU A 116 3.43 -6.32 -0.71
N LYS A 117 2.22 -6.50 -1.24
CA LYS A 117 1.80 -5.86 -2.50
C LYS A 117 1.63 -4.36 -2.33
N MET A 118 1.14 -3.95 -1.17
CA MET A 118 1.01 -2.55 -0.77
C MET A 118 2.39 -1.89 -0.61
N PHE A 119 3.34 -2.58 0.00
CA PHE A 119 4.70 -2.09 0.14
C PHE A 119 5.37 -1.95 -1.22
N ALA A 120 5.28 -2.98 -2.07
CA ALA A 120 5.85 -2.96 -3.42
C ALA A 120 5.27 -1.84 -4.31
N SER A 121 3.95 -1.64 -4.28
CA SER A 121 3.30 -0.56 -5.05
C SER A 121 3.69 0.83 -4.54
N THR A 122 3.78 1.01 -3.23
CA THR A 122 4.22 2.27 -2.61
C THR A 122 5.66 2.56 -2.96
N PHE A 123 6.55 1.59 -2.76
CA PHE A 123 7.98 1.70 -3.04
C PHE A 123 8.24 2.06 -4.50
N SER A 124 7.68 1.28 -5.43
CA SER A 124 7.84 1.53 -6.87
C SER A 124 7.29 2.90 -7.28
N ALA A 125 6.06 3.24 -6.89
CA ALA A 125 5.45 4.51 -7.28
C ALA A 125 6.22 5.74 -6.75
N PHE A 126 6.70 5.70 -5.50
CA PHE A 126 7.47 6.81 -4.94
C PHE A 126 8.87 6.93 -5.53
N VAL A 127 9.60 5.82 -5.67
CA VAL A 127 10.94 5.86 -6.26
C VAL A 127 10.89 6.31 -7.72
N ILE A 128 9.97 5.75 -8.51
CA ILE A 128 9.79 6.16 -9.91
C ILE A 128 9.29 7.61 -10.00
N GLY A 129 8.34 8.02 -9.15
CA GLY A 129 7.84 9.39 -9.11
C GLY A 129 8.94 10.41 -8.83
N VAL A 130 9.82 10.13 -7.85
CA VAL A 130 10.98 10.98 -7.55
C VAL A 130 11.97 11.02 -8.70
N LEU A 131 12.23 9.88 -9.36
CA LEU A 131 13.09 9.82 -10.56
C LEU A 131 12.54 10.68 -11.70
N ILE A 132 11.24 10.58 -12.00
CA ILE A 132 10.58 11.40 -13.02
C ILE A 132 10.74 12.88 -12.69
N MET A 133 10.48 13.26 -11.43
CA MET A 133 10.60 14.66 -11.00
C MET A 133 12.06 15.16 -11.03
N ALA A 134 13.04 14.31 -10.72
CA ALA A 134 14.45 14.66 -10.85
C ALA A 134 14.87 14.87 -12.31
N ILE A 135 14.40 14.02 -13.23
CA ILE A 135 14.63 14.20 -14.68
C ILE A 135 14.01 15.52 -15.15
N ILE A 136 12.77 15.80 -14.75
CA ILE A 136 12.11 17.09 -15.04
C ILE A 136 12.97 18.24 -14.51
N LYS A 137 13.44 18.19 -13.26
CA LYS A 137 14.31 19.22 -12.68
C LYS A 137 15.59 19.42 -13.49
N ILE A 138 16.23 18.38 -14.01
CA ILE A 138 17.45 18.51 -14.82
C ILE A 138 17.18 19.28 -16.12
N VAL A 139 16.02 19.05 -16.75
CA VAL A 139 15.63 19.77 -17.97
C VAL A 139 15.42 21.26 -17.70
N TYR A 140 14.78 21.60 -16.57
CA TYR A 140 14.49 23.00 -16.21
C TYR A 140 15.66 23.73 -15.54
N ILE A 141 16.47 23.02 -14.73
CA ILE A 141 17.53 23.57 -13.89
C ILE A 141 18.86 22.97 -14.34
N LYS A 142 19.58 23.73 -15.18
CA LYS A 142 20.89 23.37 -15.74
C LYS A 142 22.04 23.55 -14.72
N SER A 143 21.88 23.00 -13.52
CA SER A 143 22.89 23.04 -12.46
C SER A 143 23.56 21.67 -12.28
N ALA A 144 24.86 21.66 -11.96
CA ALA A 144 25.57 20.43 -11.58
C ALA A 144 24.98 19.79 -10.31
N TRP A 145 24.39 20.60 -9.43
CA TRP A 145 23.73 20.12 -8.21
C TRP A 145 22.52 19.25 -8.50
N THR A 146 21.80 19.51 -9.60
CA THR A 146 20.62 18.74 -10.00
C THR A 146 20.98 17.30 -10.38
N TRP A 147 22.18 17.08 -10.92
CA TRP A 147 22.70 15.75 -11.26
C TRP A 147 23.04 14.92 -10.02
N LEU A 148 23.59 15.55 -8.97
CA LEU A 148 23.80 14.87 -7.69
C LEU A 148 22.47 14.45 -7.06
N ASN A 149 21.49 15.36 -7.08
CA ASN A 149 20.15 15.10 -6.51
C ASN A 149 19.39 13.98 -7.24
N LEU A 150 19.71 13.70 -8.50
CA LEU A 150 19.14 12.56 -9.25
C LEU A 150 19.40 11.21 -8.56
N PHE A 151 20.56 11.05 -7.93
CA PHE A 151 20.91 9.82 -7.22
C PHE A 151 20.51 9.88 -5.75
N VAL A 152 20.70 11.04 -5.13
CA VAL A 152 20.49 11.21 -3.70
C VAL A 152 19.01 11.14 -3.34
N GLU A 153 18.13 11.86 -4.06
CA GLU A 153 16.70 11.92 -3.72
C GLU A 153 16.00 10.54 -3.76
N PRO A 154 16.17 9.69 -4.80
CA PRO A 154 15.52 8.38 -4.85
C PRO A 154 16.02 7.43 -3.74
N ILE A 155 17.31 7.48 -3.38
CA ILE A 155 17.87 6.65 -2.32
C ILE A 155 17.26 7.02 -0.97
N TRP A 156 17.21 8.31 -0.64
CA TRP A 156 16.55 8.77 0.59
C TRP A 156 15.07 8.41 0.62
N MET A 157 14.39 8.53 -0.53
CA MET A 157 12.98 8.17 -0.61
C MET A 157 12.75 6.67 -0.38
N ALA A 158 13.58 5.82 -0.99
CA ALA A 158 13.56 4.38 -0.78
C ALA A 158 13.75 4.04 0.70
N PHE A 159 14.70 4.70 1.38
CA PHE A 159 14.96 4.50 2.80
C PHE A 159 13.77 4.90 3.68
N ILE A 160 13.18 6.07 3.43
CA ILE A 160 12.02 6.58 4.16
C ILE A 160 10.81 5.66 3.99
N VAL A 161 10.52 5.23 2.76
CA VAL A 161 9.41 4.32 2.49
C VAL A 161 9.65 2.96 3.17
N ALA A 162 10.87 2.45 3.15
CA ALA A 162 11.23 1.21 3.85
C ALA A 162 11.04 1.34 5.37
N LEU A 163 11.49 2.45 5.97
CA LEU A 163 11.38 2.69 7.40
C LEU A 163 9.91 2.84 7.82
N LEU A 164 9.12 3.66 7.11
CA LEU A 164 7.70 3.83 7.38
C LEU A 164 6.92 2.53 7.15
N GLY A 165 7.22 1.78 6.10
CA GLY A 165 6.61 0.47 5.84
C GLY A 165 6.91 -0.55 6.93
N SER A 166 8.15 -0.56 7.44
CA SER A 166 8.55 -1.44 8.55
C SER A 166 7.83 -1.10 9.86
N LEU A 167 7.79 0.19 10.22
CA LEU A 167 7.03 0.66 11.39
C LEU A 167 5.55 0.27 11.29
N PHE A 168 4.96 0.44 10.12
CA PHE A 168 3.56 0.13 9.88
C PHE A 168 3.28 -1.38 9.98
N SER A 169 4.17 -2.22 9.43
CA SER A 169 4.07 -3.68 9.55
C SER A 169 4.10 -4.15 11.00
N LYS A 170 4.97 -3.54 11.83
CA LYS A 170 5.06 -3.85 13.26
C LYS A 170 3.78 -3.46 14.03
N LEU A 171 3.19 -2.31 13.72
CA LEU A 171 1.94 -1.87 14.33
C LEU A 171 0.75 -2.77 13.97
N ASN A 172 0.67 -3.25 12.72
CA ASN A 172 -0.42 -4.11 12.29
C ASN A 172 -0.34 -5.52 12.90
N LYS A 173 0.87 -6.07 13.09
CA LYS A 173 1.06 -7.36 13.79
C LYS A 173 0.56 -7.31 15.24
N ASN A 174 0.81 -6.20 15.95
CA ASN A 174 0.34 -6.05 17.33
C ASN A 174 -1.19 -5.95 17.44
N LYS A 175 -1.90 -5.58 16.38
CA LYS A 175 -3.37 -5.47 16.37
C LYS A 175 -4.09 -6.80 16.13
N ILE A 176 -3.38 -7.84 15.67
CA ILE A 176 -3.93 -9.19 15.42
C ILE A 176 -3.79 -10.08 16.67
N ASN A 177 -2.95 -9.70 17.64
CA ASN A 177 -2.70 -10.42 18.89
C ASN A 177 -3.50 -9.88 20.10
N ILE A 178 -4.56 -9.09 19.85
CA ILE A 178 -5.55 -8.66 20.84
C ILE A 178 -6.91 -9.14 20.34
#